data_AF-A0A535XN11-F1
#
_entry.id   AF-A0A535XN11-F1
#
_cell.length_a   1.000
_cell.length_b   1.000
_cell.length_c   1.000
_cell.angle_alpha   90.00
_cell.angle_beta   90.00
_cell.angle_gamma   90.00
#
_symmetry.space_group_name_H-M   'P 1'
#
loop_
_entity.id
_entity.type
_entity.pdbx_description
1 polymer ?
#
loop_
_entity_poly.entity_id
_entity_poly.type
_entity_poly.pdbx_seq_one_letter_code
_entity_poly.pdbx_strand_id
1 'polypeptide(L)'
;MTVTLHRVRNYEELEGAQGREVFFRPQRYRAADLAPLRSEVALTAGDAERRCPLLDVSENGAAFECPKDLVPTVGQVLTAVSVRFDAHESYRGDARVGSVREIGGVTIVGISFEGRLVSIDEILELRGIKTFVGQRASQSPWRVAGHERFKTLVSELRLSLEDAERQLRKVEVELPWHVVHGDPTRARDELVRAIRAHIAVDLVKAVEEIDGTVRKVPPEDVPALVEYSRRNLHDFFMQAPAAHRAFQKPFGYPGDYEVMRFLYELPFEGPTLFAKTMSLVTDEMAASRAVRHRKDLIKGWLKTRLQNRTLPLRILGIAAGPAQELSELLSEMPRLPVPVEVVLFDQDKGALAYAYRRIQPLTENRQGPGVRILYLHESIKRLLRDRTLFDEFGTFDLIYSAGLFDYLRLPTAVQLARDFYSRLSAGGQLIVSNMVPENRSRWYMEHHLDWFLLYRSRAELMEMGQRACADARLRILEEETGVNPFLEFSRD
;
A
#
# COMPACT_ATOMS: atom_id res chain seq x y z
N MET A 1 -19.19 5.15 8.14
CA MET A 1 -18.74 6.20 7.20
C MET A 1 -19.20 7.53 7.74
N THR A 2 -18.27 8.37 8.15
CA THR A 2 -18.51 9.81 8.28
C THR A 2 -17.21 10.46 7.85
N VAL A 3 -17.16 10.80 6.55
CA VAL A 3 -16.19 11.74 6.02
C VAL A 3 -16.34 13.00 6.85
N THR A 4 -15.25 13.46 7.47
CA THR A 4 -15.22 14.71 8.22
C THR A 4 -15.56 15.82 7.23
N LEU A 5 -16.81 16.26 7.21
CA LEU A 5 -17.24 17.46 6.50
C LEU A 5 -16.34 18.60 7.00
N HIS A 6 -15.64 19.24 6.07
CA HIS A 6 -14.90 20.46 6.37
C HIS A 6 -15.84 21.41 7.13
N ARG A 7 -15.51 21.67 8.39
CA ARG A 7 -16.30 22.53 9.29
C ARG A 7 -16.44 23.90 8.63
N VAL A 8 -17.65 24.25 8.21
CA VAL A 8 -17.99 25.60 7.73
C VAL A 8 -17.71 26.54 8.91
N ARG A 9 -16.74 27.44 8.75
CA ARG A 9 -16.39 28.43 9.77
C ARG A 9 -17.39 29.58 9.70
N ASN A 10 -17.84 30.06 10.86
CA ASN A 10 -18.69 31.25 10.92
C ASN A 10 -17.87 32.51 10.61
N TYR A 11 -18.49 33.56 10.08
CA TYR A 11 -17.79 34.77 9.65
C TYR A 11 -17.03 35.45 10.81
N GLU A 12 -17.54 35.32 12.04
CA GLU A 12 -16.92 35.82 13.27
C GLU A 12 -15.67 35.02 13.71
N GLU A 13 -15.46 33.81 13.16
CA GLU A 13 -14.29 32.95 13.42
C GLU A 13 -13.17 33.13 12.38
N LEU A 14 -13.40 33.99 11.37
CA LEU A 14 -12.41 34.32 10.36
C LEU A 14 -11.54 35.46 10.88
N GLU A 15 -10.37 35.10 11.41
CA GLU A 15 -9.33 36.10 11.70
C GLU A 15 -8.80 36.67 10.38
N GLY A 16 -8.91 38.00 10.22
CA GLY A 16 -8.29 38.71 9.11
C GLY A 16 -6.76 38.69 9.17
N ALA A 17 -6.11 39.22 8.14
CA ALA A 17 -4.65 39.29 8.08
C ALA A 17 -4.07 40.11 9.24
N GLN A 18 -2.93 39.67 9.81
CA GLN A 18 -2.24 40.37 10.90
C GLN A 18 -0.91 40.97 10.44
N GLY A 19 -0.46 42.04 11.09
CA GLY A 19 0.83 42.66 10.78
C GLY A 19 0.89 43.28 9.38
N ARG A 20 1.93 42.97 8.60
CA ARG A 20 2.15 43.55 7.26
C ARG A 20 1.18 43.03 6.21
N GLU A 21 0.49 41.93 6.48
CA GLU A 21 -0.47 41.29 5.55
C GLU A 21 -1.83 42.01 5.52
N VAL A 22 -2.08 42.96 6.42
CA VAL A 22 -3.25 43.86 6.40
C VAL A 22 -3.29 44.68 5.10
N PHE A 23 -2.12 45.02 4.54
CA PHE A 23 -2.02 45.71 3.27
C PHE A 23 -1.88 44.67 2.15
N PHE A 24 -2.90 44.58 1.30
CA PHE A 24 -2.89 43.67 0.16
C PHE A 24 -1.64 43.90 -0.70
N ARG A 25 -0.91 42.83 -0.95
CA ARG A 25 0.19 42.78 -1.92
C ARG A 25 -0.08 41.60 -2.85
N PRO A 26 -0.05 41.81 -4.16
CA PRO A 26 -0.15 40.71 -5.11
C PRO A 26 0.89 39.63 -4.80
N GLN A 27 0.49 38.37 -4.87
CA GLN A 27 1.37 37.24 -4.68
C GLN A 27 2.52 37.31 -5.69
N ARG A 28 3.75 37.08 -5.22
CA ARG A 28 4.94 36.99 -6.08
C ARG A 28 5.29 35.53 -6.32
N TYR A 29 5.52 35.18 -7.57
CA TYR A 29 5.95 33.86 -8.02
C TYR A 29 7.43 33.95 -8.37
N ARG A 30 8.24 33.07 -7.79
CA ARG A 30 9.66 32.96 -8.14
C ARG A 30 9.79 32.28 -9.49
N ALA A 31 10.88 32.52 -10.20
CA ALA A 31 11.16 31.84 -11.46
C ALA A 31 11.10 30.29 -11.32
N ALA A 32 11.50 29.75 -10.18
CA ALA A 32 11.39 28.32 -9.87
C ALA A 32 9.94 27.82 -9.79
N ASP A 33 9.00 28.65 -9.31
CA ASP A 33 7.57 28.32 -9.25
C ASP A 33 6.94 28.28 -10.65
N LEU A 34 7.60 28.91 -11.63
CA LEU A 34 7.14 29.03 -13.02
C LEU A 34 7.83 28.03 -13.96
N ALA A 35 8.73 27.19 -13.46
CA ALA A 35 9.34 26.12 -14.23
C ALA A 35 8.26 25.17 -14.82
N PRO A 36 8.40 24.72 -16.09
CA PRO A 36 9.58 24.81 -16.95
C PRO A 36 9.64 26.03 -17.91
N LEU A 37 8.87 27.11 -17.67
CA LEU A 37 8.95 28.32 -18.51
C LEU A 37 10.33 28.98 -18.39
N ARG A 38 10.88 29.49 -19.50
CA ARG A 38 12.04 30.38 -19.46
C ARG A 38 11.56 31.79 -19.15
N SER A 39 11.84 32.27 -17.95
CA SER A 39 11.42 33.61 -17.50
C SER A 39 12.54 34.63 -17.64
N GLU A 40 12.29 35.73 -18.34
CA GLU A 40 13.28 36.81 -18.51
C GLU A 40 12.63 38.19 -18.51
N VAL A 41 13.41 39.20 -18.11
CA VAL A 41 13.09 40.62 -18.28
C VAL A 41 13.99 41.18 -19.37
N ALA A 42 13.42 41.79 -20.40
CA ALA A 42 14.19 42.46 -21.45
C ALA A 42 14.16 43.98 -21.23
N LEU A 43 15.35 44.59 -21.20
CA LEU A 43 15.55 46.03 -21.08
C LEU A 43 16.05 46.60 -22.41
N THR A 44 15.57 47.80 -22.76
CA THR A 44 16.06 48.54 -23.93
C THR A 44 17.18 49.48 -23.51
N ALA A 45 18.37 49.34 -24.10
CA ALA A 45 19.55 50.17 -23.85
C ALA A 45 20.15 50.67 -25.17
N GLY A 46 19.84 51.91 -25.56
CA GLY A 46 20.14 52.42 -26.91
C GLY A 46 19.36 51.62 -27.96
N ASP A 47 20.05 51.16 -29.01
CA ASP A 47 19.45 50.34 -30.09
C ASP A 47 19.44 48.82 -29.80
N ALA A 48 19.86 48.40 -28.60
CA ALA A 48 20.01 46.98 -28.26
C ALA A 48 19.11 46.55 -27.09
N GLU A 49 18.56 45.33 -27.20
CA GLU A 49 17.82 44.67 -26.13
C GLU A 49 18.77 43.85 -25.25
N ARG A 50 18.57 43.91 -23.92
CA ARG A 50 19.34 43.15 -22.93
C ARG A 50 18.41 42.24 -22.14
N ARG A 51 18.68 40.94 -22.20
CA ARG A 51 17.88 39.91 -21.51
C ARG A 51 18.47 39.63 -20.14
N CYS A 52 17.64 39.78 -19.13
CA CYS A 52 17.99 39.68 -17.73
C CYS A 52 17.22 38.50 -17.10
N PRO A 53 17.87 37.60 -16.35
CA PRO A 53 17.17 36.54 -15.63
C PRO A 53 16.10 37.12 -14.68
N LEU A 54 14.85 36.65 -14.83
CA LEU A 54 13.79 36.98 -13.87
C LEU A 54 14.04 36.20 -12.56
N LEU A 55 13.90 36.87 -11.43
CA LEU A 55 13.92 36.25 -10.10
C LEU A 55 12.52 35.97 -9.58
N ASP A 56 11.64 36.98 -9.66
CA ASP A 56 10.24 36.86 -9.30
C ASP A 56 9.35 37.87 -10.04
N VAL A 57 8.05 37.58 -10.11
CA VAL A 57 7.03 38.44 -10.73
C VAL A 57 5.75 38.43 -9.91
N SER A 58 5.05 39.56 -9.89
CA SER A 58 3.65 39.70 -9.48
C SER A 58 2.89 40.47 -10.56
N GLU A 59 1.57 40.58 -10.38
CA GLU A 59 0.69 41.36 -11.26
C GLU A 59 1.20 42.79 -11.53
N ASN A 60 1.85 43.42 -10.55
CA ASN A 60 2.24 44.83 -10.58
C ASN A 60 3.75 45.08 -10.56
N GLY A 61 4.60 44.04 -10.65
CA GLY A 61 6.04 44.26 -10.68
C GLY A 61 6.86 42.99 -10.83
N ALA A 62 8.16 43.17 -11.03
CA ALA A 62 9.12 42.07 -11.19
C ALA A 62 10.44 42.38 -10.48
N ALA A 63 11.22 41.34 -10.20
CA ALA A 63 12.61 41.45 -9.78
C ALA A 63 13.48 40.62 -10.73
N PHE A 64 14.63 41.15 -11.11
CA PHE A 64 15.54 40.50 -12.06
C PHE A 64 17.00 40.82 -11.77
N GLU A 65 17.90 40.00 -12.28
CA GLU A 65 19.34 40.21 -12.22
C GLU A 65 19.78 41.19 -13.32
N CYS A 66 20.22 42.38 -12.92
CA CYS A 66 20.61 43.46 -13.82
C CYS A 66 22.10 43.41 -14.16
N PRO A 67 22.48 43.59 -15.44
CA PRO A 67 23.88 43.73 -15.85
C PRO A 67 24.58 44.92 -15.18
N LYS A 68 25.88 44.76 -14.89
CA LYS A 68 26.68 45.78 -14.18
C LYS A 68 26.83 47.10 -14.93
N ASP A 69 26.68 47.08 -16.25
CA ASP A 69 26.75 48.23 -17.15
C ASP A 69 25.42 48.99 -17.28
N LEU A 70 24.33 48.48 -16.69
CA LEU A 70 22.97 48.99 -16.87
C LEU A 70 22.22 49.23 -15.55
N VAL A 71 22.95 49.37 -14.44
CA VAL A 71 22.36 49.55 -13.10
C VAL A 71 21.59 50.87 -13.03
N PRO A 72 20.26 50.83 -12.85
CA PRO A 72 19.46 52.04 -12.79
C PRO A 72 19.46 52.63 -11.37
N THR A 73 18.97 53.86 -11.23
CA THR A 73 18.82 54.51 -9.92
C THR A 73 17.41 54.26 -9.34
N VAL A 74 17.28 54.15 -8.03
CA VAL A 74 15.96 54.07 -7.37
C VAL A 74 15.13 55.30 -7.72
N GLY A 75 13.88 55.09 -8.13
CA GLY A 75 12.97 56.13 -8.61
C GLY A 75 13.06 56.41 -10.11
N GLN A 76 14.07 55.89 -10.82
CA GLN A 76 14.16 55.98 -12.28
C GLN A 76 13.00 55.23 -12.94
N VAL A 77 12.47 55.78 -14.04
CA VAL A 77 11.51 55.09 -14.92
C VAL A 77 12.30 54.45 -16.07
N LEU A 78 12.17 53.14 -16.20
CA LEU A 78 12.70 52.37 -17.32
C LEU A 78 11.63 52.30 -18.40
N THR A 79 11.96 52.75 -19.61
CA THR A 79 11.04 52.73 -20.74
C THR A 79 11.10 51.42 -21.51
N ALA A 80 9.96 50.97 -22.03
CA ALA A 80 9.87 49.76 -22.87
C ALA A 80 10.47 48.49 -22.23
N VAL A 81 10.24 48.30 -20.93
CA VAL A 81 10.54 47.05 -20.23
C VAL A 81 9.60 45.96 -20.73
N SER A 82 10.15 44.78 -20.99
CA SER A 82 9.39 43.60 -21.37
C SER A 82 9.60 42.47 -20.37
N VAL A 83 8.52 41.80 -19.95
CA VAL A 83 8.59 40.57 -19.13
C VAL A 83 8.08 39.41 -19.95
N ARG A 84 8.93 38.40 -20.16
CA ARG A 84 8.68 37.31 -21.10
C ARG A 84 8.78 35.94 -20.44
N PHE A 85 7.92 35.04 -20.91
CA PHE A 85 7.90 33.63 -20.58
C PHE A 85 7.96 32.84 -21.89
N ASP A 86 9.13 32.25 -22.15
CA ASP A 86 9.49 31.70 -23.47
C ASP A 86 9.32 32.72 -24.61
N ALA A 87 8.37 32.49 -25.52
CA ALA A 87 8.06 33.39 -26.63
C ALA A 87 6.92 34.38 -26.31
N HIS A 88 6.26 34.22 -25.16
CA HIS A 88 5.12 35.04 -24.78
C HIS A 88 5.57 36.26 -23.96
N GLU A 89 5.13 37.45 -24.38
CA GLU A 89 5.41 38.72 -23.72
C GLU A 89 4.21 39.12 -22.85
N SER A 90 4.30 38.85 -21.55
CA SER A 90 3.22 39.12 -20.59
C SER A 90 3.13 40.58 -20.16
N TYR A 91 4.20 41.35 -20.36
CA TYR A 91 4.23 42.78 -20.11
C TYR A 91 5.12 43.48 -21.12
N ARG A 92 4.67 44.64 -21.60
CA ARG A 92 5.50 45.62 -22.30
C ARG A 92 5.08 47.03 -21.92
N GLY A 93 5.99 47.83 -21.38
CA GLY A 93 5.69 49.20 -20.98
C GLY A 93 6.73 49.80 -20.04
N ASP A 94 6.37 50.93 -19.43
CA ASP A 94 7.26 51.66 -18.54
C ASP A 94 7.18 51.13 -17.11
N ALA A 95 8.34 50.99 -16.45
CA ALA A 95 8.41 50.46 -15.10
C ALA A 95 9.33 51.31 -14.22
N ARG A 96 8.87 51.62 -13.01
CA ARG A 96 9.61 52.40 -12.02
C ARG A 96 10.49 51.51 -11.16
N VAL A 97 11.73 51.92 -10.96
CA VAL A 97 12.69 51.22 -10.09
C VAL A 97 12.34 51.48 -8.64
N GLY A 98 11.87 50.45 -7.93
CA GLY A 98 11.53 50.50 -6.51
C GLY A 98 12.67 50.08 -5.58
N SER A 99 13.61 49.26 -6.06
CA SER A 99 14.78 48.86 -5.27
C SER A 99 15.95 48.43 -6.16
N VAL A 100 17.18 48.69 -5.70
CA VAL A 100 18.43 48.19 -6.27
C VAL A 100 19.25 47.62 -5.13
N ARG A 101 19.62 46.34 -5.21
CA ARG A 101 20.32 45.61 -4.14
C ARG A 101 21.47 44.82 -4.72
N GLU A 102 22.60 44.77 -4.02
CA GLU A 102 23.72 43.92 -4.39
C GLU A 102 23.76 42.70 -3.47
N ILE A 103 23.64 41.50 -4.03
CA ILE A 103 23.64 40.24 -3.29
C ILE A 103 24.59 39.28 -3.99
N GLY A 104 25.64 38.83 -3.29
CA GLY A 104 26.57 37.83 -3.83
C GLY A 104 27.30 38.27 -5.12
N GLY A 105 27.51 39.57 -5.32
CA GLY A 105 28.17 40.12 -6.51
C GLY A 105 27.26 40.30 -7.73
N VAL A 106 25.95 40.06 -7.57
CA VAL A 106 24.89 40.29 -8.58
C VAL A 106 24.03 41.47 -8.15
N THR A 107 23.70 42.36 -9.10
CA THR A 107 22.80 43.48 -8.88
C THR A 107 21.36 43.04 -9.16
N ILE A 108 20.50 43.11 -8.15
CA ILE A 108 19.08 42.79 -8.24
C ILE A 108 18.27 44.08 -8.30
N VAL A 109 17.47 44.23 -9.35
CA VAL A 109 16.60 45.38 -9.55
C VAL A 109 15.15 44.95 -9.39
N GLY A 110 14.43 45.63 -8.50
CA GLY A 110 12.99 45.46 -8.32
C GLY A 110 12.24 46.62 -8.97
N ILE A 111 11.29 46.31 -9.84
CA ILE A 111 10.49 47.29 -10.59
C ILE A 111 9.00 47.15 -10.30
N SER A 112 8.28 48.26 -10.43
CA SER A 112 6.82 48.33 -10.40
C SER A 112 6.31 48.83 -11.76
N PHE A 113 5.35 48.14 -12.34
CA PHE A 113 4.81 48.48 -13.67
C PHE A 113 3.94 49.74 -13.59
N GLU A 114 4.10 50.68 -14.53
CA GLU A 114 3.28 51.91 -14.60
C GLU A 114 2.06 51.75 -15.53
N GLY A 115 1.89 50.57 -16.12
CA GLY A 115 0.86 50.26 -17.12
C GLY A 115 -0.04 49.09 -16.72
N ARG A 116 -0.41 48.27 -17.71
CA ARG A 116 -1.27 47.10 -17.52
C ARG A 116 -0.66 46.11 -16.53
N LEU A 117 -1.50 45.49 -15.70
CA LEU A 117 -1.09 44.38 -14.84
C LEU A 117 -0.72 43.14 -15.67
N VAL A 118 0.29 42.42 -15.21
CA VAL A 118 0.63 41.09 -15.72
C VAL A 118 -0.48 40.12 -15.34
N SER A 119 -0.98 39.35 -16.31
CA SER A 119 -1.89 38.23 -16.05
C SER A 119 -1.12 37.04 -15.48
N ILE A 120 -1.15 36.86 -14.16
CA ILE A 120 -0.51 35.71 -13.52
C ILE A 120 -1.19 34.41 -13.93
N ASP A 121 -2.52 34.40 -14.08
CA ASP A 121 -3.28 33.22 -14.50
C ASP A 121 -2.81 32.71 -15.86
N GLU A 122 -2.61 33.61 -16.84
CA GLU A 122 -2.11 33.24 -18.18
C GLU A 122 -0.69 32.63 -18.12
N ILE A 123 0.18 33.14 -17.23
CA ILE A 123 1.52 32.57 -17.03
C ILE A 123 1.42 31.16 -16.43
N LEU A 124 0.52 30.95 -15.46
CA LEU A 124 0.30 29.63 -14.85
C LEU A 124 -0.32 28.64 -15.85
N GLU A 125 -1.21 29.09 -16.73
CA GLU A 125 -1.76 28.31 -17.83
C GLU A 125 -0.67 27.92 -18.85
N LEU A 126 0.19 28.86 -19.26
CA LEU A 126 1.34 28.59 -20.13
C LEU A 126 2.29 27.56 -19.50
N ARG A 127 2.54 27.66 -18.20
CA ARG A 127 3.31 26.66 -17.45
C ARG A 127 2.64 25.29 -17.51
N GLY A 128 1.32 25.23 -17.31
CA GLY A 128 0.53 24.01 -17.42
C GLY A 128 0.66 23.36 -18.80
N ILE A 129 0.51 24.15 -19.87
CA ILE A 129 0.65 23.70 -21.26
C ILE A 129 2.07 23.18 -21.53
N LYS A 130 3.11 23.93 -21.16
CA LYS A 130 4.50 23.51 -21.39
C LYS A 130 4.87 22.26 -20.60
N THR A 131 4.36 22.13 -19.38
CA THR A 131 4.52 20.92 -18.57
C THR A 131 3.88 19.72 -19.25
N PHE A 132 2.64 19.87 -19.75
CA PHE A 132 1.94 18.83 -20.50
C PHE A 132 2.69 18.43 -21.79
N VAL A 133 3.15 19.40 -22.58
CA VAL A 133 3.91 19.14 -23.81
C VAL A 133 5.27 18.48 -23.51
N GLY A 134 5.98 18.95 -22.47
CA GLY A 134 7.23 18.35 -22.02
C GLY A 134 7.07 16.91 -21.52
N GLN A 135 5.97 16.61 -20.82
CA GLN A 135 5.62 15.24 -20.44
C GLN A 135 5.33 14.34 -21.64
N ARG A 136 4.78 14.90 -22.74
CA ARG A 136 4.59 14.16 -23.99
C ARG A 136 5.89 13.87 -24.74
N ALA A 137 6.90 14.72 -24.55
CA ALA A 137 8.26 14.54 -25.11
C ALA A 137 9.14 13.60 -24.27
N SER A 138 8.82 13.42 -22.97
CA SER A 138 9.39 12.36 -22.13
C SER A 138 9.02 11.00 -22.70
N GLN A 139 9.97 10.05 -22.70
CA GLN A 139 9.71 8.67 -23.09
C GLN A 139 8.48 8.14 -22.33
N SER A 140 7.62 7.40 -23.04
CA SER A 140 6.48 6.70 -22.44
C SER A 140 6.92 5.98 -21.16
N PRO A 141 6.25 6.18 -20.01
CA PRO A 141 6.74 5.68 -18.72
C PRO A 141 6.79 4.15 -18.63
N TRP A 142 6.07 3.45 -19.51
CA TRP A 142 6.10 1.99 -19.67
C TRP A 142 7.20 1.47 -20.61
N ARG A 143 7.90 2.37 -21.33
CA ARG A 143 8.84 1.98 -22.38
C ARG A 143 10.21 1.79 -21.78
N VAL A 144 10.68 0.55 -21.84
CA VAL A 144 12.06 0.14 -21.55
C VAL A 144 12.54 -0.78 -22.67
N ALA A 145 13.81 -0.71 -23.07
CA ALA A 145 14.38 -1.62 -24.06
C ALA A 145 14.59 -3.02 -23.45
N GLY A 146 14.61 -4.08 -24.26
CA GLY A 146 14.70 -5.45 -23.74
C GLY A 146 13.40 -5.97 -23.12
N HIS A 147 13.51 -7.06 -22.37
CA HIS A 147 12.43 -7.73 -21.63
C HIS A 147 11.25 -8.18 -22.50
N GLU A 148 11.54 -8.59 -23.73
CA GLU A 148 10.59 -9.04 -24.75
C GLU A 148 9.75 -10.20 -24.23
N ARG A 149 10.38 -11.19 -23.57
CA ARG A 149 9.65 -12.33 -22.98
C ARG A 149 8.62 -11.88 -21.94
N PHE A 150 8.95 -10.94 -21.06
CA PHE A 150 8.01 -10.40 -20.08
C PHE A 150 6.83 -9.70 -20.79
N LYS A 151 7.13 -8.84 -21.77
CA LYS A 151 6.09 -8.11 -22.52
C LYS A 151 5.18 -9.04 -23.31
N THR A 152 5.73 -10.09 -23.91
CA THR A 152 4.97 -11.13 -24.60
C THR A 152 4.05 -11.86 -23.64
N LEU A 153 4.54 -12.34 -22.49
CA LEU A 153 3.72 -13.04 -21.50
C LEU A 153 2.60 -12.16 -20.93
N VAL A 154 2.89 -10.89 -20.65
CA VAL A 154 1.87 -9.92 -20.22
C VAL A 154 0.80 -9.71 -21.30
N SER A 155 1.21 -9.63 -22.57
CA SER A 155 0.29 -9.48 -23.71
C SER A 155 -0.57 -10.73 -23.94
N GLU A 156 0.02 -11.92 -23.82
CA GLU A 156 -0.70 -13.21 -23.94
C GLU A 156 -1.70 -13.40 -22.80
N LEU A 157 -1.33 -13.05 -21.57
CA LEU A 157 -2.23 -13.08 -20.42
C LEU A 157 -3.39 -12.08 -20.62
N ARG A 158 -3.11 -10.88 -21.13
CA ARG A 158 -4.16 -9.90 -21.43
C ARG A 158 -5.18 -10.47 -22.42
N LEU A 159 -4.71 -11.04 -23.54
CA LEU A 159 -5.60 -11.64 -24.54
C LEU A 159 -6.43 -12.79 -23.95
N SER A 160 -5.80 -13.61 -23.12
CA SER A 160 -6.46 -14.72 -22.41
C SER A 160 -7.55 -14.24 -21.45
N LEU A 161 -7.32 -13.13 -20.74
CA LEU A 161 -8.31 -12.49 -19.86
C LEU A 161 -9.46 -11.87 -20.66
N GLU A 162 -9.17 -11.19 -21.77
CA GLU A 162 -10.19 -10.65 -22.68
C GLU A 162 -11.09 -11.76 -23.27
N ASP A 163 -10.50 -12.89 -23.65
CA ASP A 163 -11.24 -14.07 -24.12
C ASP A 163 -12.07 -14.71 -23.00
N ALA A 164 -11.49 -14.91 -21.81
CA ALA A 164 -12.18 -15.47 -20.67
C ALA A 164 -13.36 -14.59 -20.24
N GLU A 165 -13.22 -13.26 -20.23
CA GLU A 165 -14.31 -12.34 -19.94
C GLU A 165 -15.46 -12.48 -20.93
N ARG A 166 -15.16 -12.52 -22.23
CA ARG A 166 -16.18 -12.71 -23.28
C ARG A 166 -16.90 -14.05 -23.14
N GLN A 167 -16.17 -15.12 -22.87
CA GLN A 167 -16.74 -16.47 -22.74
C GLN A 167 -17.60 -16.61 -21.48
N LEU A 168 -17.07 -16.17 -20.32
CA LEU A 168 -17.80 -16.23 -19.06
C LEU A 168 -19.04 -15.34 -19.07
N ARG A 169 -19.02 -14.22 -19.79
CA ARG A 169 -20.22 -13.39 -20.00
C ARG A 169 -21.33 -14.14 -20.75
N LYS A 170 -20.99 -14.96 -21.75
CA LYS A 170 -21.98 -15.81 -22.44
C LYS A 170 -22.57 -16.86 -21.50
N VAL A 171 -21.71 -17.56 -20.76
CA VAL A 171 -22.11 -18.55 -19.76
C VAL A 171 -23.02 -17.92 -18.69
N GLU A 172 -22.69 -16.72 -18.22
CA GLU A 172 -23.49 -16.00 -17.24
C GLU A 172 -24.90 -15.65 -17.73
N VAL A 173 -25.07 -15.36 -19.02
CA VAL A 173 -26.39 -15.09 -19.63
C VAL A 173 -27.21 -16.38 -19.81
N GLU A 174 -26.55 -17.50 -20.10
CA GLU A 174 -27.21 -18.79 -20.35
C GLU A 174 -27.62 -19.53 -19.07
N LEU A 175 -26.87 -19.34 -17.97
CA LEU A 175 -27.16 -19.99 -16.70
C LEU A 175 -28.27 -19.27 -15.92
N PRO A 176 -29.10 -20.00 -15.16
CA PRO A 176 -30.03 -19.38 -14.21
C PRO A 176 -29.28 -18.52 -13.19
N TRP A 177 -29.82 -17.33 -12.88
CA TRP A 177 -29.19 -16.36 -11.97
C TRP A 177 -28.74 -16.98 -10.64
N HIS A 178 -29.55 -17.85 -10.04
CA HIS A 178 -29.25 -18.47 -8.75
C HIS A 178 -28.04 -19.44 -8.80
N VAL A 179 -27.70 -19.99 -9.97
CA VAL A 179 -26.49 -20.81 -10.13
C VAL A 179 -25.24 -19.93 -10.01
N VAL A 180 -25.26 -18.73 -10.61
CA VAL A 180 -24.13 -17.79 -10.62
C VAL A 180 -24.06 -16.93 -9.36
N HIS A 181 -25.21 -16.52 -8.82
CA HIS A 181 -25.32 -15.48 -7.78
C HIS A 181 -26.04 -15.91 -6.51
N GLY A 182 -26.71 -17.07 -6.50
CA GLY A 182 -27.46 -17.56 -5.35
C GLY A 182 -26.64 -18.41 -4.39
N ASP A 183 -27.36 -19.05 -3.46
CA ASP A 183 -26.82 -19.94 -2.43
C ASP A 183 -26.14 -21.20 -3.02
N PRO A 184 -25.31 -21.91 -2.23
CA PRO A 184 -24.71 -23.17 -2.63
C PRO A 184 -25.73 -24.19 -3.15
N THR A 185 -25.49 -24.69 -4.36
CA THR A 185 -26.24 -25.78 -5.00
C THR A 185 -25.26 -26.67 -5.74
N ARG A 186 -25.62 -27.92 -6.01
CA ARG A 186 -24.75 -28.84 -6.77
C ARG A 186 -24.32 -28.27 -8.13
N ALA A 187 -25.19 -27.53 -8.80
CA ALA A 187 -24.88 -26.89 -10.08
C ALA A 187 -23.86 -25.75 -9.91
N ARG A 188 -24.01 -24.93 -8.86
CA ARG A 188 -23.04 -23.89 -8.51
C ARG A 188 -21.69 -24.50 -8.12
N ASP A 189 -21.68 -25.53 -7.31
CA ASP A 189 -20.45 -26.21 -6.87
C ASP A 189 -19.68 -26.76 -8.08
N GLU A 190 -20.40 -27.36 -9.03
CA GLU A 190 -19.84 -27.85 -10.28
C GLU A 190 -19.30 -26.71 -11.16
N LEU A 191 -20.01 -25.58 -11.26
CA LEU A 191 -19.53 -24.39 -11.96
C LEU A 191 -18.22 -23.87 -11.35
N VAL A 192 -18.18 -23.71 -10.02
CA VAL A 192 -16.99 -23.24 -9.30
C VAL A 192 -15.83 -24.21 -9.51
N ARG A 193 -16.09 -25.52 -9.40
CA ARG A 193 -15.08 -26.57 -9.63
C ARG A 193 -14.52 -26.52 -11.05
N ALA A 194 -15.38 -26.38 -12.06
CA ALA A 194 -14.97 -26.31 -13.46
C ALA A 194 -14.14 -25.05 -13.74
N ILE A 195 -14.57 -23.87 -13.27
CA ILE A 195 -13.83 -22.61 -13.43
C ILE A 195 -12.47 -22.71 -12.74
N ARG A 196 -12.43 -23.23 -11.51
CA ARG A 196 -11.18 -23.40 -10.76
C ARG A 196 -10.21 -24.31 -11.53
N ALA A 197 -10.68 -25.47 -11.98
CA ALA A 197 -9.84 -26.48 -12.63
C ALA A 197 -9.36 -26.10 -14.05
N HIS A 198 -10.15 -25.33 -14.81
CA HIS A 198 -9.89 -25.08 -16.23
C HIS A 198 -9.57 -23.63 -16.59
N ILE A 199 -9.87 -22.66 -15.72
CA ILE A 199 -9.63 -21.24 -16.00
C ILE A 199 -8.66 -20.67 -14.97
N ALA A 200 -8.99 -20.79 -13.68
CA ALA A 200 -8.18 -20.15 -12.63
C ALA A 200 -6.76 -20.71 -12.59
N VAL A 201 -6.61 -22.03 -12.66
CA VAL A 201 -5.29 -22.70 -12.66
C VAL A 201 -4.40 -22.22 -13.82
N ASP A 202 -4.94 -22.06 -15.03
CA ASP A 202 -4.13 -21.67 -16.19
C ASP A 202 -3.76 -20.17 -16.13
N LEU A 203 -4.66 -19.32 -15.66
CA LEU A 203 -4.35 -17.91 -15.40
C LEU A 203 -3.29 -17.76 -14.29
N VAL A 204 -3.36 -18.56 -13.21
CA VAL A 204 -2.33 -18.57 -12.16
C VAL A 204 -0.99 -19.01 -12.72
N LYS A 205 -0.91 -20.05 -13.54
CA LYS A 205 0.35 -20.46 -14.20
C LYS A 205 0.95 -19.33 -15.03
N ALA A 206 0.13 -18.62 -15.81
CA ALA A 206 0.61 -17.47 -16.58
C ALA A 206 1.17 -16.35 -15.67
N VAL A 207 0.53 -16.09 -14.54
CA VAL A 207 1.04 -15.16 -13.51
C VAL A 207 2.38 -15.63 -12.94
N GLU A 208 2.54 -16.93 -12.62
CA GLU A 208 3.79 -17.49 -12.12
C GLU A 208 4.92 -17.45 -13.16
N GLU A 209 4.62 -17.66 -14.43
CA GLU A 209 5.59 -17.54 -15.52
C GLU A 209 6.09 -16.09 -15.65
N ILE A 210 5.19 -15.11 -15.55
CA ILE A 210 5.56 -13.69 -15.54
C ILE A 210 6.45 -13.38 -14.33
N ASP A 211 6.06 -13.82 -13.12
CA ASP A 211 6.87 -13.68 -11.90
C ASP A 211 8.30 -14.18 -12.10
N GLY A 212 8.46 -15.36 -12.70
CA GLY A 212 9.75 -15.96 -12.99
C GLY A 212 10.66 -15.09 -13.88
N THR A 213 10.10 -14.27 -14.76
CA THR A 213 10.87 -13.34 -15.60
C THR A 213 11.29 -12.08 -14.86
N VAL A 214 10.44 -11.55 -13.98
CA VAL A 214 10.68 -10.29 -13.26
C VAL A 214 11.81 -10.42 -12.23
N ARG A 215 12.02 -11.61 -11.67
CA ARG A 215 13.07 -11.87 -10.67
C ARG A 215 14.49 -11.57 -11.14
N LYS A 216 14.72 -11.45 -12.46
CA LYS A 216 16.03 -11.18 -13.07
C LYS A 216 16.14 -9.78 -13.66
N VAL A 217 15.10 -8.94 -13.49
CA VAL A 217 15.05 -7.60 -14.06
C VAL A 217 15.92 -6.65 -13.22
N PRO A 218 16.77 -5.83 -13.86
CA PRO A 218 17.51 -4.77 -13.16
C PRO A 218 16.57 -3.79 -12.46
N PRO A 219 16.84 -3.35 -11.21
CA PRO A 219 15.96 -2.46 -10.45
C PRO A 219 15.55 -1.18 -11.19
N GLU A 220 16.41 -0.65 -12.05
CA GLU A 220 16.17 0.54 -12.88
C GLU A 220 15.05 0.34 -13.92
N ASP A 221 14.84 -0.88 -14.39
CA ASP A 221 13.86 -1.22 -15.42
C ASP A 221 12.48 -1.57 -14.83
N VAL A 222 12.43 -1.98 -13.56
CA VAL A 222 11.22 -2.43 -12.87
C VAL A 222 10.07 -1.41 -12.96
N PRO A 223 10.25 -0.09 -12.73
CA PRO A 223 9.15 0.87 -12.81
C PRO A 223 8.45 0.88 -14.17
N ALA A 224 9.20 0.77 -15.26
CA ALA A 224 8.64 0.74 -16.61
C ALA A 224 7.86 -0.55 -16.87
N LEU A 225 8.35 -1.69 -16.37
CA LEU A 225 7.64 -2.96 -16.48
C LEU A 225 6.39 -3.03 -15.61
N VAL A 226 6.39 -2.42 -14.42
CA VAL A 226 5.19 -2.24 -13.58
C VAL A 226 4.15 -1.44 -14.34
N GLU A 227 4.53 -0.30 -14.92
CA GLU A 227 3.61 0.54 -15.69
C GLU A 227 3.09 -0.20 -16.94
N TYR A 228 3.94 -0.95 -17.63
CA TYR A 228 3.54 -1.78 -18.76
C TYR A 228 2.53 -2.85 -18.35
N SER A 229 2.77 -3.58 -17.26
CA SER A 229 1.84 -4.63 -16.81
C SER A 229 0.54 -4.04 -16.28
N ARG A 230 0.59 -2.95 -15.53
CA ARG A 230 -0.61 -2.28 -15.02
C ARG A 230 -1.56 -1.85 -16.14
N ARG A 231 -1.02 -1.20 -17.17
CA ARG A 231 -1.81 -0.79 -18.35
C ARG A 231 -2.52 -1.93 -19.07
N ASN A 232 -1.99 -3.15 -18.98
CA ASN A 232 -2.53 -4.30 -19.71
C ASN A 232 -3.42 -5.19 -18.84
N LEU A 233 -3.15 -5.27 -17.53
CA LEU A 233 -3.71 -6.32 -16.68
C LEU A 233 -4.40 -5.81 -15.40
N HIS A 234 -4.10 -4.59 -14.95
CA HIS A 234 -4.55 -4.13 -13.63
C HIS A 234 -6.06 -4.14 -13.49
N ASP A 235 -6.79 -3.63 -14.48
CA ASP A 235 -8.25 -3.54 -14.42
C ASP A 235 -8.92 -4.91 -14.30
N PHE A 236 -8.37 -5.95 -14.93
CA PHE A 236 -8.84 -7.33 -14.77
C PHE A 236 -8.62 -7.86 -13.36
N PHE A 237 -7.42 -7.64 -12.79
CA PHE A 237 -7.13 -8.06 -11.43
C PHE A 237 -7.99 -7.33 -10.39
N MET A 238 -8.29 -6.05 -10.62
CA MET A 238 -9.13 -5.25 -9.73
C MET A 238 -10.62 -5.67 -9.74
N GLN A 239 -11.03 -6.57 -10.63
CA GLN A 239 -12.36 -7.18 -10.56
C GLN A 239 -12.52 -8.12 -9.34
N ALA A 240 -11.43 -8.67 -8.81
CA ALA A 240 -11.47 -9.49 -7.61
C ALA A 240 -11.55 -8.61 -6.35
N PRO A 241 -12.58 -8.74 -5.49
CA PRO A 241 -12.74 -7.89 -4.30
C PRO A 241 -11.54 -7.91 -3.35
N ALA A 242 -10.92 -9.08 -3.16
CA ALA A 242 -9.72 -9.23 -2.33
C ALA A 242 -8.53 -8.42 -2.89
N ALA A 243 -8.31 -8.50 -4.20
CA ALA A 243 -7.24 -7.78 -4.89
C ALA A 243 -7.46 -6.27 -4.86
N HIS A 244 -8.68 -5.84 -5.22
CA HIS A 244 -9.07 -4.44 -5.18
C HIS A 244 -8.88 -3.84 -3.78
N ARG A 245 -9.31 -4.57 -2.75
CA ARG A 245 -9.15 -4.12 -1.37
C ARG A 245 -7.69 -4.05 -0.94
N ALA A 246 -6.89 -5.06 -1.27
CA ALA A 246 -5.46 -5.08 -0.96
C ALA A 246 -4.72 -3.90 -1.62
N PHE A 247 -5.11 -3.51 -2.83
CA PHE A 247 -4.56 -2.35 -3.52
C PHE A 247 -5.00 -1.01 -2.89
N GLN A 248 -6.29 -0.85 -2.58
CA GLN A 248 -6.85 0.39 -2.03
C GLN A 248 -6.42 0.67 -0.58
N LYS A 249 -6.09 -0.38 0.19
CA LYS A 249 -5.57 -0.28 1.57
C LYS A 249 -6.42 0.63 2.46
N PRO A 250 -7.73 0.37 2.62
CA PRO A 250 -8.62 1.23 3.41
C PRO A 250 -8.18 1.40 4.87
N PHE A 251 -7.42 0.45 5.42
CA PHE A 251 -6.82 0.53 6.77
C PHE A 251 -5.33 0.91 6.76
N GLY A 252 -4.79 1.34 5.61
CA GLY A 252 -3.40 1.78 5.45
C GLY A 252 -2.40 0.67 5.18
N TYR A 253 -2.83 -0.60 5.04
CA TYR A 253 -1.99 -1.74 4.69
C TYR A 253 -2.77 -2.78 3.86
N PRO A 254 -2.09 -3.60 3.03
CA PRO A 254 -2.75 -4.45 2.02
C PRO A 254 -3.30 -5.78 2.55
N GLY A 255 -2.77 -6.29 3.66
CA GLY A 255 -3.15 -7.58 4.25
C GLY A 255 -4.15 -7.48 5.39
N ASP A 256 -5.17 -6.62 5.26
CA ASP A 256 -6.14 -6.40 6.34
C ASP A 256 -7.08 -7.60 6.57
N TYR A 257 -7.83 -7.57 7.67
CA TYR A 257 -8.67 -8.70 8.08
C TYR A 257 -9.81 -9.02 7.10
N GLU A 258 -10.24 -8.05 6.29
CA GLU A 258 -11.28 -8.25 5.26
C GLU A 258 -10.68 -8.90 4.02
N VAL A 259 -9.42 -8.61 3.66
CA VAL A 259 -8.70 -9.41 2.65
C VAL A 259 -8.59 -10.86 3.13
N MET A 260 -8.24 -11.08 4.40
CA MET A 260 -8.24 -12.43 4.98
C MET A 260 -9.63 -13.09 4.93
N ARG A 261 -10.71 -12.34 5.19
CA ARG A 261 -12.10 -12.82 5.09
C ARG A 261 -12.43 -13.30 3.69
N PHE A 262 -12.05 -12.56 2.64
CA PHE A 262 -12.26 -13.04 1.27
C PHE A 262 -11.55 -14.37 1.00
N LEU A 263 -10.30 -14.51 1.45
CA LEU A 263 -9.50 -15.73 1.24
C LEU A 263 -9.98 -16.92 2.06
N TYR A 264 -10.59 -16.70 3.23
CA TYR A 264 -11.07 -17.77 4.10
C TYR A 264 -12.50 -18.20 3.80
N GLU A 265 -13.37 -17.25 3.45
CA GLU A 265 -14.82 -17.47 3.48
C GLU A 265 -15.48 -17.28 2.10
N LEU A 266 -14.90 -16.44 1.23
CA LEU A 266 -15.58 -15.95 0.02
C LEU A 266 -14.69 -16.10 -1.24
N PRO A 267 -14.23 -17.32 -1.59
CA PRO A 267 -13.32 -17.51 -2.72
C PRO A 267 -13.97 -17.26 -4.09
N PHE A 268 -15.31 -17.18 -4.17
CA PHE A 268 -16.09 -17.01 -5.41
C PHE A 268 -17.02 -15.79 -5.34
N GLU A 269 -16.44 -14.62 -5.03
CA GLU A 269 -17.16 -13.36 -4.80
C GLU A 269 -16.97 -12.37 -5.96
N GLY A 270 -17.99 -11.55 -6.24
CA GLY A 270 -17.95 -10.56 -7.32
C GLY A 270 -19.30 -10.34 -8.00
N PRO A 271 -19.49 -9.20 -8.69
CA PRO A 271 -20.77 -8.82 -9.30
C PRO A 271 -21.08 -9.55 -10.63
N THR A 272 -20.07 -10.11 -11.29
CA THR A 272 -20.20 -10.86 -12.55
C THR A 272 -19.51 -12.21 -12.42
N LEU A 273 -19.82 -13.15 -13.32
CA LEU A 273 -19.14 -14.44 -13.34
C LEU A 273 -17.63 -14.27 -13.59
N PHE A 274 -17.23 -13.32 -14.43
CA PHE A 274 -15.82 -13.00 -14.63
C PHE A 274 -15.14 -12.49 -13.36
N ALA A 275 -15.77 -11.57 -12.62
CA ALA A 275 -15.23 -11.08 -11.35
C ALA A 275 -15.10 -12.22 -10.31
N LYS A 276 -16.09 -13.11 -10.24
CA LYS A 276 -16.03 -14.31 -9.39
C LYS A 276 -14.91 -15.26 -9.80
N THR A 277 -14.65 -15.42 -11.10
CA THR A 277 -13.48 -16.14 -11.61
C THR A 277 -12.17 -15.48 -11.21
N MET A 278 -12.07 -14.15 -11.29
CA MET A 278 -10.86 -13.43 -10.84
C MET A 278 -10.64 -13.54 -9.33
N SER A 279 -11.71 -13.66 -8.54
CA SER A 279 -11.62 -14.02 -7.12
C SER A 279 -11.02 -15.42 -6.93
N LEU A 280 -11.41 -16.42 -7.73
CA LEU A 280 -10.78 -17.74 -7.71
C LEU A 280 -9.32 -17.70 -8.15
N VAL A 281 -8.97 -16.88 -9.14
CA VAL A 281 -7.58 -16.67 -9.55
C VAL A 281 -6.77 -16.12 -8.38
N THR A 282 -7.29 -15.10 -7.69
CA THR A 282 -6.65 -14.52 -6.49
C THR A 282 -6.56 -15.55 -5.36
N ASP A 283 -7.61 -16.34 -5.17
CA ASP A 283 -7.69 -17.43 -4.20
C ASP A 283 -6.62 -18.50 -4.45
N GLU A 284 -6.35 -18.84 -5.71
CA GLU A 284 -5.42 -19.89 -6.12
C GLU A 284 -3.95 -19.45 -6.21
N MET A 285 -3.67 -18.15 -6.10
CA MET A 285 -2.30 -17.65 -5.99
C MET A 285 -1.56 -18.34 -4.84
N ALA A 286 -0.29 -18.69 -5.06
CA ALA A 286 0.55 -19.37 -4.06
C ALA A 286 0.49 -18.71 -2.67
N ALA A 287 0.59 -17.38 -2.61
CA ALA A 287 0.47 -16.64 -1.34
C ALA A 287 -0.89 -16.79 -0.66
N SER A 288 -1.99 -16.76 -1.42
CA SER A 288 -3.36 -16.91 -0.89
C SER A 288 -3.62 -18.33 -0.40
N ARG A 289 -3.16 -19.34 -1.14
CA ARG A 289 -3.19 -20.74 -0.70
C ARG A 289 -2.43 -20.91 0.61
N ALA A 290 -1.22 -20.36 0.71
CA ALA A 290 -0.42 -20.40 1.94
C ALA A 290 -1.15 -19.77 3.13
N VAL A 291 -1.88 -18.66 2.90
CA VAL A 291 -2.70 -18.01 3.93
C VAL A 291 -3.78 -18.94 4.49
N ARG A 292 -4.37 -19.81 3.66
CA ARG A 292 -5.31 -20.86 4.10
C ARG A 292 -4.59 -22.02 4.80
N HIS A 293 -3.55 -22.57 4.19
CA HIS A 293 -2.83 -23.72 4.76
C HIS A 293 -2.19 -23.40 6.11
N ARG A 294 -1.61 -22.20 6.28
CA ARG A 294 -1.05 -21.75 7.57
C ARG A 294 -2.13 -21.67 8.66
N LYS A 295 -3.36 -21.25 8.32
CA LYS A 295 -4.50 -21.21 9.25
C LYS A 295 -4.89 -22.64 9.66
N ASP A 296 -4.93 -23.57 8.72
CA ASP A 296 -5.20 -24.98 9.01
C ASP A 296 -4.10 -25.64 9.86
N LEU A 297 -2.82 -25.28 9.64
CA LEU A 297 -1.72 -25.72 10.50
C LEU A 297 -1.87 -25.22 11.94
N ILE A 298 -2.17 -23.94 12.14
CA ILE A 298 -2.39 -23.40 13.50
C ILE A 298 -3.56 -24.12 14.18
N LYS A 299 -4.68 -24.31 13.47
CA LYS A 299 -5.81 -25.10 13.96
C LYS A 299 -5.38 -26.54 14.33
N GLY A 300 -4.57 -27.17 13.51
CA GLY A 300 -3.98 -28.50 13.77
C GLY A 300 -3.15 -28.54 15.05
N TRP A 301 -2.26 -27.56 15.26
CA TRP A 301 -1.46 -27.47 16.48
C TRP A 301 -2.31 -27.25 17.73
N LEU A 302 -3.32 -26.39 17.64
CA LEU A 302 -4.28 -26.19 18.73
C LEU A 302 -4.97 -27.51 19.10
N LYS A 303 -5.41 -28.30 18.10
CA LYS A 303 -5.96 -29.65 18.33
C LYS A 303 -4.96 -30.57 19.01
N THR A 304 -3.72 -30.64 18.53
CA THR A 304 -2.67 -31.48 19.13
C THR A 304 -2.37 -31.07 20.57
N ARG A 305 -2.36 -29.78 20.87
CA ARG A 305 -2.14 -29.28 22.25
C ARG A 305 -3.30 -29.58 23.19
N LEU A 306 -4.51 -29.75 22.66
CA LEU A 306 -5.67 -30.18 23.44
C LEU A 306 -5.69 -31.70 23.68
N GLN A 307 -5.12 -32.50 22.77
CA GLN A 307 -5.10 -33.97 22.90
C GLN A 307 -4.38 -34.40 24.17
N ASN A 308 -5.00 -35.29 24.95
CA ASN A 308 -4.48 -35.87 26.20
C ASN A 308 -4.02 -34.84 27.25
N ARG A 309 -4.43 -33.58 27.12
CA ARG A 309 -4.10 -32.51 28.06
C ARG A 309 -4.99 -32.63 29.30
N THR A 310 -4.41 -32.38 30.48
CA THR A 310 -5.12 -32.39 31.77
C THR A 310 -5.19 -31.01 32.42
N LEU A 311 -4.35 -30.07 31.99
CA LEU A 311 -4.28 -28.70 32.49
C LEU A 311 -4.91 -27.71 31.50
N PRO A 312 -5.38 -26.52 31.95
CA PRO A 312 -5.85 -25.48 31.05
C PRO A 312 -4.82 -25.14 29.95
N LEU A 313 -5.29 -24.86 28.74
CA LEU A 313 -4.44 -24.43 27.62
C LEU A 313 -4.48 -22.91 27.50
N ARG A 314 -3.32 -22.25 27.59
CA ARG A 314 -3.19 -20.78 27.51
C ARG A 314 -2.51 -20.37 26.22
N ILE A 315 -3.18 -19.53 25.44
CA ILE A 315 -2.78 -19.17 24.07
C ILE A 315 -2.67 -17.65 23.92
N LEU A 316 -1.66 -17.19 23.20
CA LEU A 316 -1.53 -15.80 22.73
C LEU A 316 -1.49 -15.77 21.20
N GLY A 317 -2.51 -15.19 20.58
CA GLY A 317 -2.56 -14.92 19.15
C GLY A 317 -2.16 -13.47 18.86
N ILE A 318 -1.13 -13.26 18.05
CA ILE A 318 -0.57 -11.92 17.74
C ILE A 318 -0.91 -11.52 16.30
N ALA A 319 -1.48 -10.32 16.15
CA ALA A 319 -2.08 -9.86 14.90
C ALA A 319 -3.13 -10.88 14.44
N ALA A 320 -4.08 -11.14 15.35
CA ALA A 320 -5.04 -12.24 15.26
C ALA A 320 -5.97 -12.15 14.04
N GLY A 321 -6.18 -10.96 13.49
CA GLY A 321 -7.09 -10.75 12.37
C GLY A 321 -8.49 -11.28 12.68
N PRO A 322 -9.12 -12.05 11.78
CA PRO A 322 -10.44 -12.63 12.03
C PRO A 322 -10.44 -13.85 12.98
N ALA A 323 -9.26 -14.32 13.43
CA ALA A 323 -9.10 -15.53 14.25
C ALA A 323 -9.85 -16.76 13.71
N GLN A 324 -9.77 -16.96 12.39
CA GLN A 324 -10.50 -18.01 11.67
C GLN A 324 -10.17 -19.40 12.21
N GLU A 325 -8.90 -19.66 12.54
CA GLU A 325 -8.41 -20.90 13.13
C GLU A 325 -9.12 -21.26 14.43
N LEU A 326 -9.43 -20.28 15.28
CA LEU A 326 -10.15 -20.49 16.54
C LEU A 326 -11.65 -20.66 16.30
N SER A 327 -12.24 -19.87 15.41
CA SER A 327 -13.65 -20.03 15.04
C SER A 327 -13.93 -21.43 14.50
N GLU A 328 -13.09 -21.93 13.60
CA GLU A 328 -13.19 -23.29 13.05
C GLU A 328 -12.94 -24.36 14.13
N LEU A 329 -11.85 -24.23 14.92
CA LEU A 329 -11.55 -25.18 16.01
C LEU A 329 -12.74 -25.34 16.95
N LEU A 330 -13.30 -24.22 17.39
CA LEU A 330 -14.40 -24.20 18.36
C LEU A 330 -15.70 -24.70 17.75
N SER A 331 -15.91 -24.54 16.44
CA SER A 331 -17.07 -25.10 15.74
C SER A 331 -16.93 -26.62 15.56
N GLU A 332 -15.73 -27.10 15.24
CA GLU A 332 -15.43 -28.51 14.97
C GLU A 332 -15.30 -29.36 16.25
N MET A 333 -15.01 -28.74 17.40
CA MET A 333 -14.83 -29.44 18.69
C MET A 333 -15.82 -28.97 19.77
N PRO A 334 -17.14 -29.25 19.68
CA PRO A 334 -18.15 -28.72 20.60
C PRO A 334 -17.87 -28.96 22.09
N ARG A 335 -17.11 -30.02 22.43
CA ARG A 335 -16.60 -30.29 23.77
C ARG A 335 -15.08 -30.30 23.75
N LEU A 336 -14.47 -29.52 24.63
CA LEU A 336 -13.01 -29.47 24.81
C LEU A 336 -12.58 -30.37 25.97
N PRO A 337 -11.36 -30.92 25.95
CA PRO A 337 -10.88 -31.79 27.02
C PRO A 337 -10.51 -31.01 28.30
N VAL A 338 -10.12 -29.75 28.17
CA VAL A 338 -9.67 -28.87 29.25
C VAL A 338 -10.10 -27.42 28.99
N PRO A 339 -10.10 -26.54 30.02
CA PRO A 339 -10.37 -25.13 29.80
C PRO A 339 -9.36 -24.50 28.84
N VAL A 340 -9.79 -23.53 28.05
CA VAL A 340 -8.93 -22.79 27.13
C VAL A 340 -9.01 -21.30 27.43
N GLU A 341 -7.85 -20.68 27.63
CA GLU A 341 -7.70 -19.25 27.80
C GLU A 341 -6.94 -18.68 26.60
N VAL A 342 -7.52 -17.69 25.93
CA VAL A 342 -6.92 -17.07 24.74
C VAL A 342 -6.82 -15.57 24.94
N VAL A 343 -5.66 -15.00 24.65
CA VAL A 343 -5.49 -13.56 24.44
C VAL A 343 -5.31 -13.34 22.93
N LEU A 344 -6.21 -12.58 22.32
CA LEU A 344 -6.14 -12.17 20.92
C LEU A 344 -5.71 -10.71 20.86
N PHE A 345 -4.46 -10.49 20.44
CA PHE A 345 -3.89 -9.16 20.24
C PHE A 345 -4.09 -8.73 18.79
N ASP A 346 -4.66 -7.54 18.57
CA ASP A 346 -4.66 -6.89 17.26
C ASP A 346 -4.72 -5.36 17.39
N GLN A 347 -4.14 -4.66 16.40
CA GLN A 347 -4.25 -3.20 16.29
C GLN A 347 -5.54 -2.76 15.63
N ASP A 348 -6.21 -3.65 14.88
CA ASP A 348 -7.44 -3.34 14.18
C ASP A 348 -8.65 -3.73 15.04
N LYS A 349 -9.35 -2.72 15.55
CA LYS A 349 -10.61 -2.89 16.28
C LYS A 349 -11.68 -3.61 15.43
N GLY A 350 -11.70 -3.39 14.12
CA GLY A 350 -12.60 -4.05 13.18
C GLY A 350 -12.37 -5.56 13.12
N ALA A 351 -11.11 -5.98 13.08
CA ALA A 351 -10.71 -7.39 13.12
C ALA A 351 -11.17 -8.07 14.42
N LEU A 352 -10.89 -7.46 15.57
CA LEU A 352 -11.32 -7.98 16.88
C LEU A 352 -12.84 -8.02 17.01
N ALA A 353 -13.55 -6.99 16.55
CA ALA A 353 -15.01 -6.97 16.56
C ALA A 353 -15.60 -8.06 15.64
N TYR A 354 -14.96 -8.34 14.52
CA TYR A 354 -15.33 -9.43 13.62
C TYR A 354 -15.15 -10.79 14.29
N ALA A 355 -13.97 -11.05 14.84
CA ALA A 355 -13.67 -12.27 15.58
C ALA A 355 -14.64 -12.48 16.76
N TYR A 356 -14.89 -11.43 17.55
CA TYR A 356 -15.82 -11.46 18.68
C TYR A 356 -17.22 -11.94 18.28
N ARG A 357 -17.82 -11.33 17.25
CA ARG A 357 -19.18 -11.69 16.81
C ARG A 357 -19.30 -13.14 16.37
N ARG A 358 -18.23 -13.71 15.80
CA ARG A 358 -18.23 -15.09 15.30
C ARG A 358 -17.91 -16.12 16.38
N ILE A 359 -17.04 -15.77 17.32
CA ILE A 359 -16.56 -16.72 18.33
C ILE A 359 -17.43 -16.71 19.59
N GLN A 360 -17.99 -15.56 19.99
CA GLN A 360 -18.80 -15.46 21.21
C GLN A 360 -19.96 -16.48 21.29
N PRO A 361 -20.75 -16.71 20.22
CA PRO A 361 -21.82 -17.72 20.26
C PRO A 361 -21.29 -19.16 20.45
N LEU A 362 -20.05 -19.42 20.03
CA LEU A 362 -19.39 -20.71 20.17
C LEU A 362 -18.87 -20.93 21.60
N THR A 363 -18.69 -19.87 22.39
CA THR A 363 -18.18 -19.96 23.77
C THR A 363 -19.29 -19.93 24.84
N GLU A 364 -20.39 -19.22 24.62
CA GLU A 364 -21.46 -19.04 25.63
C GLU A 364 -22.29 -20.31 25.88
N ASN A 365 -22.61 -21.08 24.83
CA ASN A 365 -23.53 -22.22 24.92
C ASN A 365 -22.80 -23.58 24.96
N ARG A 366 -21.55 -23.57 25.44
CA ARG A 366 -20.70 -24.77 25.44
C ARG A 366 -20.99 -25.68 26.63
N GLN A 367 -21.10 -26.99 26.36
CA GLN A 367 -21.11 -28.01 27.41
C GLN A 367 -19.67 -28.49 27.67
N GLY A 368 -19.26 -28.51 28.94
CA GLY A 368 -17.92 -28.96 29.35
C GLY A 368 -16.98 -27.81 29.73
N PRO A 369 -15.66 -28.02 29.65
CA PRO A 369 -14.67 -27.01 30.02
C PRO A 369 -14.85 -25.68 29.28
N GLY A 370 -14.73 -24.59 30.02
CA GLY A 370 -14.98 -23.23 29.51
C GLY A 370 -13.88 -22.74 28.56
N VAL A 371 -14.28 -21.81 27.68
CA VAL A 371 -13.37 -21.06 26.81
C VAL A 371 -13.48 -19.59 27.17
N ARG A 372 -12.36 -18.98 27.57
CA ARG A 372 -12.27 -17.54 27.87
C ARG A 372 -11.38 -16.88 26.82
N ILE A 373 -11.91 -15.86 26.15
CA ILE A 373 -11.17 -15.09 25.15
C ILE A 373 -11.11 -13.64 25.59
N LEU A 374 -9.91 -13.10 25.69
CA LEU A 374 -9.64 -11.68 25.87
C LEU A 374 -9.25 -11.07 24.53
N TYR A 375 -9.95 -10.03 24.12
CA TYR A 375 -9.66 -9.27 22.90
C TYR A 375 -8.88 -8.01 23.27
N LEU A 376 -7.58 -8.01 23.01
CA LEU A 376 -6.65 -6.94 23.37
C LEU A 376 -6.41 -6.03 22.15
N HIS A 377 -7.14 -4.91 22.12
CA HIS A 377 -6.99 -3.89 21.09
C HIS A 377 -5.83 -2.94 21.43
N GLU A 378 -4.67 -3.19 20.83
CA GLU A 378 -3.45 -2.47 21.13
C GLU A 378 -2.56 -2.29 19.89
N SER A 379 -1.75 -1.23 19.88
CA SER A 379 -0.94 -0.91 18.69
C SER A 379 0.28 -1.82 18.53
N ILE A 380 0.63 -2.18 17.29
CA ILE A 380 1.90 -2.86 16.98
C ILE A 380 3.10 -2.05 17.49
N LYS A 381 3.01 -0.71 17.47
CA LYS A 381 4.04 0.17 18.06
C LYS A 381 4.25 -0.09 19.55
N ARG A 382 3.18 -0.29 20.32
CA ARG A 382 3.26 -0.63 21.74
C ARG A 382 3.81 -2.04 21.93
N LEU A 383 3.32 -3.02 21.18
CA LEU A 383 3.85 -4.39 21.17
C LEU A 383 5.38 -4.43 20.99
N LEU A 384 5.92 -3.61 20.11
CA LEU A 384 7.36 -3.57 19.82
C LEU A 384 8.19 -2.81 20.86
N ARG A 385 7.57 -1.99 21.73
CA ARG A 385 8.28 -1.09 22.67
C ARG A 385 8.09 -1.47 24.13
N ASP A 386 6.89 -1.89 24.50
CA ASP A 386 6.49 -2.18 25.86
C ASP A 386 6.70 -3.68 26.15
N ARG A 387 7.84 -3.99 26.78
CA ARG A 387 8.19 -5.35 27.19
C ARG A 387 7.41 -5.83 28.41
N THR A 388 6.45 -5.07 28.92
CA THR A 388 5.61 -5.46 30.06
C THR A 388 4.15 -5.67 29.65
N LEU A 389 3.84 -5.48 28.36
CA LEU A 389 2.49 -5.48 27.81
C LEU A 389 1.68 -6.73 28.17
N PHE A 390 2.33 -7.88 28.35
CA PHE A 390 1.65 -9.14 28.64
C PHE A 390 1.89 -9.68 30.05
N ASP A 391 2.58 -8.93 30.94
CA ASP A 391 3.02 -9.45 32.23
C ASP A 391 1.84 -9.83 33.14
N GLU A 392 0.75 -9.08 33.06
CA GLU A 392 -0.49 -9.35 33.80
C GLU A 392 -1.20 -10.64 33.36
N PHE A 393 -0.89 -11.17 32.17
CA PHE A 393 -1.46 -12.42 31.68
C PHE A 393 -0.62 -13.64 32.04
N GLY A 394 0.59 -13.48 32.60
CA GLY A 394 1.49 -14.59 32.92
C GLY A 394 2.04 -15.30 31.68
N THR A 395 2.28 -16.62 31.79
CA THR A 395 2.91 -17.42 30.72
C THR A 395 1.92 -18.17 29.83
N PHE A 396 2.33 -18.48 28.60
CA PHE A 396 1.50 -19.13 27.58
C PHE A 396 2.07 -20.49 27.16
N ASP A 397 1.20 -21.46 26.88
CA ASP A 397 1.59 -22.75 26.30
C ASP A 397 1.83 -22.67 24.79
N LEU A 398 1.15 -21.73 24.12
CA LEU A 398 1.32 -21.46 22.70
C LEU A 398 1.25 -19.96 22.44
N ILE A 399 2.25 -19.43 21.74
CA ILE A 399 2.22 -18.09 21.16
C ILE A 399 2.36 -18.25 19.65
N TYR A 400 1.48 -17.60 18.88
CA TYR A 400 1.60 -17.63 17.41
C TYR A 400 1.43 -16.26 16.76
N SER A 401 2.15 -16.05 15.66
CA SER A 401 1.95 -14.91 14.77
C SER A 401 2.10 -15.33 13.31
N ALA A 402 1.01 -15.23 12.54
CA ALA A 402 0.95 -15.81 11.21
C ALA A 402 1.43 -14.87 10.08
N GLY A 403 1.52 -13.56 10.30
CA GLY A 403 1.86 -12.62 9.22
C GLY A 403 2.50 -11.31 9.66
N LEU A 404 2.72 -11.08 10.96
CA LEU A 404 3.36 -9.83 11.41
C LEU A 404 4.85 -9.78 11.02
N PHE A 405 5.55 -10.91 11.09
CA PHE A 405 6.99 -10.99 10.88
C PHE A 405 7.42 -10.63 9.45
N ASP A 406 6.51 -10.79 8.49
CA ASP A 406 6.66 -10.34 7.09
C ASP A 406 6.92 -8.83 6.95
N TYR A 407 6.63 -8.04 7.99
CA TYR A 407 6.79 -6.58 7.98
C TYR A 407 7.90 -6.08 8.90
N LEU A 408 8.51 -6.97 9.68
CA LEU A 408 9.51 -6.59 10.68
C LEU A 408 10.92 -6.72 10.11
N ARG A 409 11.74 -5.68 10.26
CA ARG A 409 13.18 -5.79 9.98
C ARG A 409 13.83 -6.78 10.95
N LEU A 410 14.91 -7.42 10.52
CA LEU A 410 15.54 -8.52 11.26
C LEU A 410 15.82 -8.20 12.76
N PRO A 411 16.40 -7.04 13.15
CA PRO A 411 16.61 -6.75 14.57
C PRO A 411 15.32 -6.68 15.38
N THR A 412 14.25 -6.15 14.80
CA THR A 412 12.93 -6.05 15.42
C THR A 412 12.28 -7.42 15.55
N ALA A 413 12.36 -8.25 14.50
CA ALA A 413 11.85 -9.62 14.51
C ALA A 413 12.55 -10.49 15.59
N VAL A 414 13.88 -10.41 15.66
CA VAL A 414 14.70 -11.08 16.70
C VAL A 414 14.28 -10.65 18.10
N GLN A 415 14.13 -9.34 18.33
CA GLN A 415 13.77 -8.83 19.65
C GLN A 415 12.34 -9.24 20.05
N LEU A 416 11.40 -9.23 19.12
CA LEU A 416 10.01 -9.63 19.39
C LEU A 416 9.91 -11.14 19.64
N ALA A 417 10.60 -11.96 18.86
CA ALA A 417 10.64 -13.41 19.08
C ALA A 417 11.24 -13.77 20.46
N ARG A 418 12.31 -13.07 20.88
CA ARG A 418 12.89 -13.24 22.22
C ARG A 418 11.89 -12.88 23.33
N ASP A 419 11.16 -11.78 23.15
CA ASP A 419 10.17 -11.32 24.11
C ASP A 419 9.01 -12.33 24.26
N PHE A 420 8.50 -12.85 23.14
CA PHE A 420 7.51 -13.92 23.15
C PHE A 420 8.06 -15.21 23.77
N TYR A 421 9.27 -15.65 23.40
CA TYR A 421 9.86 -16.86 23.96
C TYR A 421 9.98 -16.81 25.48
N SER A 422 10.36 -15.65 26.04
CA SER A 422 10.48 -15.48 27.50
C SER A 422 9.17 -15.70 28.26
N ARG A 423 8.02 -15.57 27.56
CA ARG A 423 6.66 -15.73 28.10
C ARG A 423 6.08 -17.12 27.92
N LEU A 424 6.83 -18.05 27.33
CA LEU A 424 6.39 -19.43 27.23
C LEU A 424 6.42 -20.11 28.60
N SER A 425 5.41 -20.92 28.91
CA SER A 425 5.49 -21.90 30.00
C SER A 425 6.56 -22.96 29.68
N ALA A 426 6.98 -23.74 30.68
CA ALA A 426 7.76 -24.95 30.44
C ALA A 426 6.94 -25.91 29.56
N GLY A 427 7.55 -26.46 28.50
CA GLY A 427 6.87 -27.22 27.44
C GLY A 427 6.08 -26.36 26.43
N GLY A 428 6.14 -25.03 26.55
CA GLY A 428 5.46 -24.08 25.66
C GLY A 428 6.16 -23.93 24.30
N GLN A 429 5.41 -23.45 23.32
CA GLN A 429 5.92 -23.18 21.97
C GLN A 429 5.59 -21.78 21.47
N LEU A 430 6.55 -21.17 20.77
CA LEU A 430 6.34 -19.98 19.95
C LEU A 430 6.42 -20.39 18.50
N ILE A 431 5.48 -19.93 17.68
CA ILE A 431 5.46 -20.21 16.25
C ILE A 431 5.26 -18.90 15.47
N VAL A 432 6.21 -18.55 14.61
CA VAL A 432 6.16 -17.33 13.79
C VAL A 432 6.42 -17.68 12.33
N SER A 433 5.60 -17.19 11.41
CA SER A 433 5.79 -17.43 9.97
C SER A 433 6.38 -16.24 9.25
N ASN A 434 7.02 -16.53 8.12
CA ASN A 434 7.48 -15.52 7.18
C ASN A 434 7.37 -16.04 5.75
N MET A 435 6.95 -15.19 4.82
CA MET A 435 6.92 -15.47 3.40
C MET A 435 8.35 -15.62 2.88
N VAL A 436 8.56 -16.61 2.01
CA VAL A 436 9.88 -16.91 1.45
C VAL A 436 10.09 -16.18 0.12
N PRO A 437 11.34 -15.89 -0.28
CA PRO A 437 11.63 -15.20 -1.54
C PRO A 437 11.19 -16.01 -2.78
N GLU A 438 11.01 -17.33 -2.64
CA GLU A 438 10.54 -18.21 -3.71
C GLU A 438 9.04 -18.06 -4.04
N ASN A 439 8.26 -17.33 -3.23
CA ASN A 439 6.84 -17.06 -3.47
C ASN A 439 6.59 -16.56 -4.91
N ARG A 440 5.83 -17.33 -5.69
CA ARG A 440 5.56 -17.06 -7.12
C ARG A 440 4.45 -16.04 -7.36
N SER A 441 3.83 -15.53 -6.30
CA SER A 441 2.83 -14.47 -6.37
C SER A 441 3.45 -13.07 -6.24
N ARG A 442 4.78 -12.95 -6.13
CA ARG A 442 5.46 -11.68 -5.81
C ARG A 442 5.22 -10.61 -6.85
N TRP A 443 5.38 -10.90 -8.13
CA TRP A 443 5.08 -9.95 -9.20
C TRP A 443 3.64 -9.41 -9.09
N TYR A 444 2.66 -10.30 -8.90
CA TYR A 444 1.27 -9.88 -8.72
C TYR A 444 1.09 -9.00 -7.47
N MET A 445 1.61 -9.44 -6.31
CA MET A 445 1.51 -8.70 -5.04
C MET A 445 2.20 -7.33 -5.12
N GLU A 446 3.46 -7.30 -5.53
CA GLU A 446 4.30 -6.12 -5.54
C GLU A 446 3.88 -5.15 -6.66
N HIS A 447 3.65 -5.64 -7.88
CA HIS A 447 3.39 -4.76 -9.03
C HIS A 447 1.92 -4.35 -9.16
N HIS A 448 0.96 -5.20 -8.78
CA HIS A 448 -0.47 -4.90 -8.97
C HIS A 448 -1.21 -4.52 -7.69
N LEU A 449 -0.73 -4.95 -6.52
CA LEU A 449 -1.37 -4.64 -5.22
C LEU A 449 -0.57 -3.64 -4.38
N ASP A 450 0.63 -3.24 -4.83
CA ASP A 450 1.60 -2.47 -4.03
C ASP A 450 1.82 -3.12 -2.66
N TRP A 451 1.90 -4.45 -2.63
CA TRP A 451 2.06 -5.26 -1.43
C TRP A 451 3.46 -5.85 -1.37
N PHE A 452 4.35 -5.13 -0.67
CA PHE A 452 5.74 -5.51 -0.45
C PHE A 452 5.92 -6.13 0.94
N LEU A 453 6.65 -7.25 1.01
CA LEU A 453 7.01 -7.94 2.25
C LEU A 453 8.53 -8.03 2.42
N LEU A 454 8.97 -8.24 3.65
CA LEU A 454 10.33 -8.63 3.98
C LEU A 454 10.45 -10.15 3.95
N TYR A 455 10.74 -10.68 2.75
CA TYR A 455 10.91 -12.11 2.53
C TYR A 455 12.14 -12.65 3.27
N ARG A 456 12.03 -13.88 3.80
CA ARG A 456 13.13 -14.59 4.46
C ARG A 456 13.16 -16.03 3.97
N SER A 457 14.33 -16.46 3.51
CA SER A 457 14.62 -17.88 3.28
C SER A 457 14.55 -18.65 4.60
N ARG A 458 14.46 -19.98 4.49
CA ARG A 458 14.49 -20.89 5.65
C ARG A 458 15.76 -20.71 6.49
N ALA A 459 16.90 -20.46 5.84
CA ALA A 459 18.16 -20.20 6.51
C ALA A 459 18.12 -18.88 7.31
N GLU A 460 17.59 -17.81 6.72
CA GLU A 460 17.43 -16.52 7.41
C GLU A 460 16.42 -16.59 8.57
N LEU A 461 15.36 -17.40 8.44
CA LEU A 461 14.45 -17.71 9.54
C LEU A 461 15.18 -18.42 10.68
N MET A 462 15.96 -19.46 10.38
CA MET A 462 16.75 -20.16 11.40
C MET A 462 17.76 -19.24 12.08
N GLU A 463 18.46 -18.38 11.32
CA GLU A 463 19.38 -17.38 11.87
C GLU A 463 18.65 -16.40 12.81
N MET A 464 17.48 -15.88 12.41
CA MET A 464 16.65 -15.04 13.25
C MET A 464 16.30 -15.75 14.57
N GLY A 465 15.94 -17.03 14.52
CA GLY A 465 15.64 -17.82 15.71
C GLY A 465 16.84 -17.98 16.64
N GLN A 466 17.99 -18.37 16.09
CA GLN A 466 19.23 -18.55 16.84
C GLN A 466 19.67 -17.25 17.53
N ARG A 467 19.50 -16.11 16.85
CA ARG A 467 19.78 -14.79 17.42
C ARG A 467 18.78 -14.38 18.49
N ALA A 468 17.51 -14.81 18.37
CA ALA A 468 16.50 -14.51 19.36
C ALA A 468 16.78 -15.27 20.66
N CYS A 469 16.97 -16.59 20.56
CA CYS A 469 17.14 -17.50 21.70
C CYS A 469 18.08 -18.66 21.34
N ALA A 470 19.31 -18.63 21.85
CA ALA A 470 20.31 -19.67 21.57
C ALA A 470 19.96 -21.04 22.20
N ASP A 471 19.27 -21.02 23.34
CA ASP A 471 18.90 -22.24 24.08
C ASP A 471 17.58 -22.87 23.58
N ALA A 472 16.87 -22.20 22.67
CA ALA A 472 15.61 -22.72 22.14
C ALA A 472 15.88 -23.86 21.14
N ARG A 473 15.10 -24.95 21.24
CA ARG A 473 15.06 -25.94 20.16
C ARG A 473 14.24 -25.36 19.00
N LEU A 474 14.89 -25.16 17.86
CA LEU A 474 14.32 -24.53 16.68
C LEU A 474 13.96 -25.57 15.61
N ARG A 475 12.82 -25.38 14.94
CA ARG A 475 12.39 -26.23 13.84
C ARG A 475 11.62 -25.42 12.79
N ILE A 476 11.91 -25.67 11.52
CA ILE A 476 11.08 -25.17 10.41
C ILE A 476 9.90 -26.12 10.22
N LEU A 477 8.70 -25.56 10.12
CA LEU A 477 7.46 -26.25 9.83
C LEU A 477 6.90 -25.72 8.52
N GLU A 478 6.70 -26.60 7.55
CA GLU A 478 6.22 -26.22 6.22
C GLU A 478 4.69 -26.34 6.16
N GLU A 479 4.04 -25.35 5.54
CA GLU A 479 2.69 -25.49 5.00
C GLU A 479 2.73 -26.05 3.58
N GLU A 480 1.60 -26.55 3.08
CA GLU A 480 1.54 -27.37 1.86
C GLU A 480 2.11 -26.71 0.60
N THR A 481 2.11 -25.37 0.51
CA THR A 481 2.67 -24.66 -0.65
C THR A 481 4.18 -24.41 -0.53
N GLY A 482 4.73 -24.47 0.68
CA GLY A 482 6.13 -24.16 0.97
C GLY A 482 6.50 -22.68 0.74
N VAL A 483 5.54 -21.75 0.77
CA VAL A 483 5.81 -20.31 0.58
C VAL A 483 5.70 -19.49 1.87
N ASN A 484 5.05 -20.01 2.92
CA ASN A 484 4.94 -19.36 4.24
C ASN A 484 5.24 -20.33 5.39
N PRO A 485 6.47 -20.86 5.50
CA PRO A 485 6.85 -21.72 6.60
C PRO A 485 6.79 -20.98 7.93
N PHE A 486 6.64 -21.76 8.99
CA PHE A 486 6.78 -21.32 10.37
C PHE A 486 8.14 -21.72 10.94
N LEU A 487 8.69 -20.85 11.77
CA LEU A 487 9.74 -21.16 12.71
C LEU A 487 9.11 -21.43 14.08
N GLU A 488 9.28 -22.66 14.55
CA GLU A 488 8.90 -23.10 15.88
C GLU A 488 10.09 -22.97 16.84
N PHE A 489 9.83 -22.38 18.01
CA PHE A 489 10.71 -22.37 19.17
C PHE A 489 10.06 -23.23 20.25
N SER A 490 10.77 -24.24 20.74
CA SER A 490 10.33 -25.04 21.88
C SER A 490 11.10 -24.63 23.14
N ARG A 491 10.37 -24.46 24.24
CA ARG A 491 10.93 -24.26 25.58
C ARG A 491 10.76 -25.56 26.35
N ASP A 492 11.83 -26.35 26.44
CA ASP A 492 11.82 -27.64 27.13
C ASP A 492 11.74 -27.47 28.65
#